data_AF-A0A2X4RER0-F1
#
_entry.id   AF-A0A2X4RER0-F1
#
_cell.length_a   1.000
_cell.length_b   1.000
_cell.length_c   1.000
_cell.angle_alpha   90.00
_cell.angle_beta   90.00
_cell.angle_gamma   90.00
#
_symmetry.space_group_name_H-M   'P 1'
#
loop_
_entity.id
_entity.type
_entity.pdbx_description
1 polymer ?
#
loop_
_entity_poly.entity_id
_entity_poly.type
_entity_poly.pdbx_seq_one_letter_code
_entity_poly.pdbx_strand_id
1 'polypeptide(L)'
;MARTTPTRTKRRNTVPVHTRARDAHKTPKRPKKPKGLDILGVGVIIAVVLVVLLTIAVPLRNYYNGQSEIARLESSIAAKQEHKDKLLAEIDKYRSDEYIKQEARRRFGVMDEGETAFRIMDPRMDSGDTVTSEHREDIDEREWYTVLWDSVAESE
;
A
#
# COMPACT_ATOMS: atom_id res chain seq x y z
N MET A 1 102.23 39.23 0.37
CA MET A 1 101.12 40.21 0.24
C MET A 1 100.85 40.79 1.61
N ALA A 2 100.88 42.12 1.72
CA ALA A 2 100.80 42.87 2.97
C ALA A 2 99.40 43.49 3.16
N ARG A 3 99.14 43.94 4.39
CA ARG A 3 98.04 44.83 4.88
C ARG A 3 96.74 44.09 5.25
N THR A 4 96.00 44.39 6.32
CA THR A 4 96.09 45.33 7.46
C THR A 4 94.95 44.91 8.41
N THR A 5 95.20 44.73 9.71
CA THR A 5 94.17 44.39 10.70
C THR A 5 93.61 45.66 11.36
N PRO A 6 92.28 45.81 11.52
CA PRO A 6 91.66 47.05 11.99
C PRO A 6 91.63 47.23 13.52
N THR A 7 91.27 48.45 13.87
CA THR A 7 91.46 49.21 15.09
C THR A 7 90.59 48.84 16.30
N ARG A 8 91.22 49.02 17.46
CA ARG A 8 90.72 49.02 18.84
C ARG A 8 89.80 50.22 19.14
N THR A 9 88.61 49.97 19.70
CA THR A 9 87.73 51.02 20.27
C THR A 9 87.39 50.71 21.73
N LYS A 10 87.42 51.76 22.56
CA LYS A 10 87.48 51.76 24.03
C LYS A 10 86.15 52.20 24.64
N ARG A 11 85.73 51.49 25.71
CA ARG A 11 84.86 51.84 26.87
C ARG A 11 83.90 53.05 26.75
N ARG A 12 82.68 52.87 27.25
CA ARG A 12 82.32 53.21 28.66
C ARG A 12 80.92 52.74 29.05
N ASN A 13 80.86 52.28 30.29
CA ASN A 13 79.69 51.90 31.07
C ASN A 13 79.05 53.18 31.63
N THR A 14 77.74 53.35 31.44
CA THR A 14 76.92 54.33 32.16
C THR A 14 75.54 53.73 32.32
N VAL A 15 75.20 53.41 33.56
CA VAL A 15 73.88 52.94 34.00
C VAL A 15 73.10 54.17 34.46
N PRO A 16 71.96 54.51 33.85
CA PRO A 16 71.01 55.44 34.45
C PRO A 16 70.08 54.69 35.41
N VAL A 17 70.18 55.06 36.68
CA VAL A 17 69.32 54.63 37.80
C VAL A 17 68.07 55.51 37.84
N HIS A 18 66.93 54.84 38.07
CA HIS A 18 65.59 55.29 38.47
C HIS A 18 65.09 56.70 38.12
N THR A 19 64.01 56.73 37.34
CA THR A 19 62.84 57.54 37.70
C THR A 19 61.59 56.65 37.71
N ARG A 20 61.08 56.38 38.91
CA ARG A 20 59.73 55.87 39.12
C ARG A 20 58.83 57.09 39.27
N ALA A 21 58.11 57.44 38.22
CA ALA A 21 57.06 58.46 38.30
C ALA A 21 55.94 58.16 37.30
N ARG A 22 54.82 57.74 37.88
CA ARG A 22 53.42 58.01 37.49
C ARG A 22 52.81 57.28 36.29
N ASP A 23 51.91 56.37 36.65
CA ASP A 23 50.48 56.38 36.28
C ASP A 23 50.11 56.76 34.84
N ALA A 24 49.72 55.75 34.04
CA ALA A 24 48.37 55.64 33.48
C ALA A 24 48.25 54.48 32.47
N HIS A 25 47.26 53.61 32.72
CA HIS A 25 46.57 52.72 31.78
C HIS A 25 47.30 51.49 31.23
N LYS A 26 47.38 50.47 32.10
CA LYS A 26 47.16 49.08 31.68
C LYS A 26 45.71 48.95 31.22
N THR A 27 45.43 48.89 29.92
CA THR A 27 44.14 48.39 29.44
C THR A 27 44.16 46.86 29.55
N PRO A 28 43.38 46.22 30.43
CA PRO A 28 43.19 44.78 30.34
C PRO A 28 42.44 44.49 29.04
N LYS A 29 43.05 43.73 28.12
CA LYS A 29 42.31 43.12 27.01
C LYS A 29 41.29 42.18 27.65
N ARG A 30 40.03 42.64 27.71
CA ARG A 30 38.88 41.90 28.23
C ARG A 30 38.84 40.51 27.56
N PRO A 31 38.57 39.43 28.30
CA PRO A 31 38.18 38.17 27.66
C PRO A 31 36.90 38.44 26.86
N LYS A 32 36.91 38.10 25.58
CA LYS A 32 35.69 38.14 24.75
C LYS A 32 34.69 37.20 25.40
N LYS A 33 33.57 37.74 25.92
CA LYS A 33 32.46 36.93 26.41
C LYS A 33 32.04 35.98 25.29
N PRO A 34 31.74 34.70 25.57
CA PRO A 34 31.11 33.84 24.59
C PRO A 34 29.82 34.53 24.15
N LYS A 35 29.62 34.71 22.84
CA LYS A 35 28.36 35.21 22.31
C LYS A 35 27.29 34.23 22.81
N GLY A 36 26.47 34.70 23.75
CA GLY A 36 25.29 33.98 24.18
C GLY A 36 24.48 33.66 22.95
N LEU A 37 23.98 32.43 22.89
CA LEU A 37 23.18 31.86 21.82
C LEU A 37 22.22 32.92 21.25
N ASP A 38 22.52 33.43 20.05
CA ASP A 38 21.73 34.49 19.43
C ASP A 38 20.30 33.96 19.27
N ILE A 39 19.33 34.56 19.97
CA ILE A 39 17.92 34.12 19.99
C ILE A 39 17.37 33.98 18.56
N LEU A 40 17.87 34.80 17.63
CA LEU A 40 17.59 34.73 16.21
C LEU A 40 18.13 33.43 15.56
N GLY A 41 19.37 33.03 15.90
CA GLY A 41 19.97 31.79 15.43
C GLY A 41 19.27 30.55 16.01
N VAL A 42 18.81 30.61 17.27
CA VAL A 42 17.97 29.56 17.87
C VAL A 42 16.64 29.44 17.14
N GLY A 43 16.00 30.58 16.84
CA GLY A 43 14.75 30.61 16.09
C GLY A 43 14.87 29.94 14.72
N VAL A 44 15.97 30.21 13.99
CA VAL A 44 16.23 29.58 12.69
C VAL A 44 16.44 28.07 12.83
N ILE A 45 17.20 27.62 13.83
CA ILE A 45 17.41 26.18 14.07
C ILE A 45 16.09 25.48 14.40
N ILE A 46 15.25 26.07 15.26
CA ILE A 46 13.93 25.51 15.58
C ILE A 46 13.04 25.44 14.34
N ALA A 47 13.02 26.49 13.52
CA ALA A 47 12.25 26.50 12.27
C ALA A 47 12.70 25.40 11.30
N VAL A 48 14.01 25.20 11.14
CA VAL A 48 14.57 24.13 10.30
C VAL A 48 14.19 22.75 10.84
N VAL A 49 14.29 22.53 12.15
CA VAL A 49 13.90 21.27 12.79
C VAL A 49 12.40 20.99 12.60
N LEU A 50 11.54 22.02 12.73
CA LEU A 50 10.11 21.89 12.46
C LEU A 50 9.83 21.56 10.99
N VAL A 51 10.51 22.19 10.05
CA VAL A 51 10.37 21.87 8.61
C VAL A 51 10.79 20.43 8.32
N VAL A 52 11.90 19.97 8.89
CA VAL A 52 12.37 18.59 8.73
C VAL A 52 11.37 17.59 9.34
N LEU A 53 10.86 17.88 10.54
CA LEU A 53 9.83 17.06 11.19
C LEU A 53 8.55 16.99 10.36
N LEU A 54 8.06 18.11 9.82
CA LEU A 54 6.88 18.14 8.96
C LEU A 54 7.11 17.40 7.64
N THR A 55 8.30 17.54 7.05
CA THR A 55 8.69 16.85 5.81
C THR A 55 8.72 15.33 5.99
N ILE A 56 9.03 14.83 7.18
CA ILE A 56 9.05 13.39 7.51
C ILE A 56 7.70 12.89 8.03
N ALA A 57 6.96 13.71 8.80
CA ALA A 57 5.67 13.34 9.36
C ALA A 57 4.59 13.11 8.29
N VAL A 58 4.61 13.88 7.19
CA VAL A 58 3.68 13.71 6.06
C VAL A 58 3.84 12.35 5.34
N PRO A 59 5.04 11.92 4.92
CA PRO A 59 5.23 10.62 4.26
C PRO A 59 5.02 9.41 5.19
N LEU A 60 5.17 9.55 6.52
CA LEU A 60 4.87 8.47 7.45
C LEU A 60 3.41 8.00 7.37
N ARG A 61 2.47 8.92 7.15
CA ARG A 61 1.06 8.59 7.01
C ARG A 61 0.75 7.82 5.73
N ASN A 62 1.55 8.03 4.67
CA ASN A 62 1.33 7.39 3.37
C ASN A 62 1.87 5.95 3.32
N TYR A 63 2.86 5.61 4.16
CA TYR A 63 3.48 4.28 4.15
C TYR A 63 2.56 3.17 4.72
N TYR A 64 1.67 3.51 5.65
CA TYR A 64 0.75 2.54 6.28
C TYR A 64 -0.44 2.15 5.39
N ASN A 65 -0.80 2.96 4.40
CA ASN A 65 -1.92 2.65 3.50
C ASN A 65 -1.57 1.52 2.51
N GLY A 66 -0.30 1.39 2.12
CA GLY A 66 0.14 0.40 1.14
C GLY A 66 -0.07 -1.05 1.57
N GLN A 67 0.09 -1.36 2.87
CA GLN A 67 -0.07 -2.75 3.35
C GLN A 67 -1.52 -3.24 3.35
N SER A 68 -2.47 -2.34 3.60
CA SER A 68 -3.89 -2.70 3.53
C SER A 68 -4.37 -2.91 2.09
N GLU A 69 -3.78 -2.17 1.15
CA GLU A 69 -4.08 -2.27 -0.27
C GLU A 69 -3.50 -3.55 -0.86
N ILE A 70 -2.26 -3.93 -0.50
CA ILE A 70 -1.65 -5.21 -0.88
C ILE A 70 -2.47 -6.39 -0.36
N ALA A 71 -2.85 -6.37 0.93
CA ALA A 71 -3.66 -7.45 1.51
C ALA A 71 -5.03 -7.58 0.83
N ARG A 72 -5.68 -6.45 0.51
CA ARG A 72 -6.94 -6.43 -0.25
C ARG A 72 -6.76 -6.98 -1.67
N LEU A 73 -5.73 -6.53 -2.38
CA LEU A 73 -5.44 -7.00 -3.74
C LEU A 73 -5.14 -8.50 -3.76
N GLU A 74 -4.31 -8.99 -2.85
CA GLU A 74 -3.98 -10.41 -2.72
C GLU A 74 -5.23 -11.26 -2.42
N SER A 75 -6.08 -10.81 -1.49
CA SER A 75 -7.36 -11.48 -1.21
C SER A 75 -8.28 -11.52 -2.45
N SER A 76 -8.29 -10.46 -3.25
CA SER A 76 -9.09 -10.38 -4.47
C SER A 76 -8.55 -11.30 -5.57
N ILE A 77 -7.22 -11.46 -5.66
CA ILE A 77 -6.58 -12.39 -6.59
C ILE A 77 -6.91 -13.83 -6.19
N ALA A 78 -6.79 -14.16 -4.90
CA ALA A 78 -7.12 -15.50 -4.40
C ALA A 78 -8.59 -15.85 -4.69
N ALA A 79 -9.53 -14.96 -4.37
CA ALA A 79 -10.95 -15.18 -4.63
C ALA A 79 -11.26 -15.35 -6.14
N LYS A 80 -10.63 -14.54 -7.00
CA LYS A 80 -10.79 -14.66 -8.45
C LYS A 80 -10.20 -15.96 -9.01
N GLN A 81 -9.06 -16.39 -8.46
CA GLN A 81 -8.43 -17.64 -8.87
C GLN A 81 -9.27 -18.85 -8.45
N GLU A 82 -9.81 -18.86 -7.24
CA GLU A 82 -10.75 -19.89 -6.78
C GLU A 82 -12.00 -19.95 -7.67
N HIS A 83 -12.58 -18.80 -8.01
CA HIS A 83 -13.74 -18.74 -8.90
C HIS A 83 -13.40 -19.28 -10.30
N LYS A 84 -12.24 -18.91 -10.85
CA LYS A 84 -11.75 -19.43 -12.13
C LYS A 84 -11.60 -20.95 -12.09
N ASP A 85 -10.99 -21.48 -11.04
CA ASP A 85 -10.75 -22.92 -10.91
C ASP A 85 -12.05 -23.70 -10.75
N LYS A 86 -13.04 -23.15 -10.02
CA LYS A 86 -14.40 -23.69 -9.94
C LYS A 86 -15.08 -23.75 -11.31
N LEU A 87 -15.03 -22.65 -12.07
CA LEU A 87 -15.64 -22.59 -13.41
C LEU A 87 -14.96 -23.56 -14.38
N LEU A 88 -13.64 -23.70 -14.31
CA LEU A 88 -12.91 -24.66 -15.13
C LEU A 88 -13.28 -26.10 -14.79
N ALA A 89 -13.44 -26.43 -13.50
CA ALA A 89 -13.90 -27.74 -13.07
C ALA A 89 -15.33 -28.03 -13.56
N GLU A 90 -16.21 -27.03 -13.55
CA GLU A 90 -17.56 -27.14 -14.09
C GLU A 90 -17.55 -27.37 -15.61
N ILE A 91 -16.78 -26.58 -16.36
CA ILE A 91 -16.60 -26.76 -17.81
C ILE A 91 -16.08 -28.17 -18.10
N ASP A 92 -15.10 -28.66 -17.34
CA ASP A 92 -14.52 -29.99 -17.55
C ASP A 92 -15.56 -31.10 -17.34
N LYS A 93 -16.42 -30.95 -16.31
CA LYS A 93 -17.57 -31.83 -16.09
C LYS A 93 -18.48 -31.91 -17.33
N TYR A 94 -18.80 -30.76 -17.92
CA TYR A 94 -19.63 -30.65 -19.11
C TYR A 94 -18.95 -31.11 -20.42
N ARG A 95 -17.63 -31.38 -20.44
CA ARG A 95 -16.97 -31.91 -21.65
C ARG A 95 -17.21 -33.40 -21.88
N SER A 96 -17.69 -34.12 -20.88
CA SER A 96 -18.00 -35.54 -21.03
C SER A 96 -19.43 -35.72 -21.56
N ASP A 97 -19.57 -36.37 -22.72
CA ASP A 97 -20.87 -36.66 -23.34
C ASP A 97 -21.80 -37.44 -22.39
N GLU A 98 -21.25 -38.36 -21.60
CA GLU A 98 -22.00 -39.11 -20.59
C GLU A 98 -22.63 -38.21 -19.54
N TYR A 99 -21.92 -37.17 -19.08
CA TYR A 99 -22.47 -36.21 -18.12
C TYR A 99 -23.59 -35.37 -18.76
N ILE A 100 -23.42 -34.93 -20.01
CA ILE A 100 -24.46 -34.21 -20.76
C ILE A 100 -25.70 -35.09 -20.90
N LYS A 101 -25.56 -36.36 -21.31
CA LYS A 101 -26.68 -37.31 -21.45
C LYS A 101 -27.41 -37.54 -20.13
N GLN A 102 -26.68 -37.71 -19.04
CA GLN A 102 -27.27 -37.87 -17.71
C GLN A 102 -28.01 -36.63 -17.24
N GLU A 103 -27.42 -35.45 -17.40
CA GLU A 103 -28.03 -34.17 -17.03
C GLU A 103 -29.28 -33.89 -17.87
N ALA A 104 -29.21 -34.17 -19.18
CA ALA A 104 -30.32 -33.98 -20.08
C ALA A 104 -31.49 -34.92 -19.74
N ARG A 105 -31.20 -36.18 -19.42
CA ARG A 105 -32.20 -37.14 -18.94
C ARG A 105 -32.80 -36.74 -17.59
N ARG A 106 -32.00 -36.19 -16.65
CA ARG A 106 -32.47 -35.75 -15.33
C ARG A 106 -33.33 -34.49 -15.39
N ARG A 107 -32.90 -33.48 -16.16
CA ARG A 107 -33.52 -32.15 -16.20
C ARG A 107 -34.62 -32.03 -17.26
N PHE A 108 -34.44 -32.68 -18.40
CA PHE A 108 -35.34 -32.54 -19.55
C PHE A 108 -36.05 -33.86 -19.93
N GLY A 109 -35.71 -34.98 -19.29
CA GLY A 109 -36.31 -36.28 -19.60
C GLY A 109 -35.98 -36.81 -20.99
N VAL A 110 -34.97 -36.27 -21.68
CA VAL A 110 -34.58 -36.70 -23.03
C VAL A 110 -33.81 -38.02 -23.01
N MET A 111 -33.86 -38.76 -24.12
CA MET A 111 -33.21 -40.06 -24.31
C MET A 111 -32.55 -40.15 -25.69
N ASP A 112 -31.57 -41.03 -25.86
CA ASP A 112 -30.92 -41.24 -27.16
C ASP A 112 -31.91 -41.89 -28.16
N GLU A 113 -31.66 -41.70 -29.47
CA GLU A 113 -32.49 -42.28 -30.52
C GLU A 113 -32.55 -43.81 -30.40
N GLY A 114 -33.75 -44.36 -30.22
CA GLY A 114 -34.00 -45.79 -30.04
C GLY A 114 -34.16 -46.27 -28.59
N GLU A 115 -33.94 -45.41 -27.58
CA GLU A 115 -34.25 -45.74 -26.18
C GLU A 115 -35.74 -45.51 -25.86
N THR A 116 -36.37 -46.45 -25.14
CA THR A 116 -37.79 -46.35 -24.74
C THR A 116 -37.90 -46.06 -23.24
N ALA A 117 -38.57 -44.96 -22.88
CA ALA A 117 -38.87 -44.63 -21.50
C ALA A 117 -40.01 -45.51 -20.95
N PHE A 118 -39.75 -46.28 -19.90
CA PHE A 118 -40.80 -47.00 -19.18
C PHE A 118 -41.20 -46.23 -17.94
N ARG A 119 -42.48 -45.90 -17.82
CA ARG A 119 -43.08 -45.40 -16.58
C ARG A 119 -43.86 -46.53 -15.92
N ILE A 120 -43.47 -46.91 -14.71
CA ILE A 120 -44.22 -47.89 -13.92
C ILE A 120 -45.44 -47.17 -13.37
N MET A 121 -46.63 -47.54 -13.86
CA MET A 121 -47.91 -47.08 -13.34
C MET A 121 -48.47 -48.22 -12.48
N ASP A 122 -48.27 -48.14 -11.16
CA ASP A 122 -48.91 -49.06 -10.22
C ASP A 122 -50.29 -48.49 -9.84
N PRO A 123 -51.41 -49.18 -10.12
CA PRO A 123 -52.74 -48.72 -9.73
C PRO A 123 -52.96 -48.65 -8.21
N ARG A 124 -52.04 -49.17 -7.39
CA ARG A 124 -52.01 -48.99 -5.93
C ARG A 124 -51.21 -47.76 -5.48
N MET A 125 -50.43 -47.15 -6.37
CA MET A 125 -49.81 -45.84 -6.13
C MET A 125 -50.86 -44.77 -6.46
N ASP A 126 -51.32 -44.08 -5.43
CA ASP A 126 -52.14 -42.88 -5.61
C ASP A 126 -51.39 -41.92 -6.55
N SER A 127 -52.03 -41.51 -7.63
CA SER A 127 -51.43 -40.66 -8.66
C SER A 127 -51.23 -39.21 -8.20
N GLY A 128 -51.48 -38.92 -6.91
CA GLY A 128 -51.45 -37.60 -6.31
C GLY A 128 -50.05 -37.00 -6.10
N ASP A 129 -49.00 -37.81 -5.99
CA ASP A 129 -47.62 -37.34 -5.81
C ASP A 129 -46.76 -37.76 -7.01
N THR A 130 -47.01 -37.14 -8.15
CA THR A 130 -46.02 -37.14 -9.22
C THR A 130 -44.79 -36.39 -8.74
N VAL A 131 -43.64 -37.07 -8.68
CA VAL A 131 -42.30 -36.56 -8.29
C VAL A 131 -41.77 -35.46 -9.22
N THR A 132 -42.60 -34.92 -10.11
CA THR A 132 -42.36 -33.60 -10.71
C THR A 132 -42.75 -32.60 -9.64
N SER A 133 -41.76 -31.94 -9.07
CA SER A 133 -41.96 -30.65 -8.40
C SER A 133 -42.61 -29.71 -9.41
N GLU A 134 -43.95 -29.74 -9.50
CA GLU A 134 -44.74 -28.66 -10.08
C GLU A 134 -44.53 -27.47 -9.15
N HIS A 135 -43.41 -26.78 -9.36
CA HIS A 135 -43.34 -25.39 -9.03
C HIS A 135 -44.34 -24.72 -9.96
N ARG A 136 -45.60 -24.59 -9.49
CA ARG A 136 -46.53 -23.59 -10.02
C ARG A 136 -45.94 -22.25 -9.61
N GLU A 137 -44.88 -21.85 -10.29
CA GLU A 137 -44.57 -20.44 -10.47
C GLU A 137 -45.83 -19.84 -11.10
N ASP A 138 -46.34 -18.77 -10.47
CA ASP A 138 -47.38 -17.94 -11.06
C ASP A 138 -46.99 -17.69 -12.51
N ILE A 139 -47.72 -18.32 -13.43
CA ILE A 139 -47.41 -18.24 -14.86
C ILE A 139 -47.59 -16.78 -15.22
N ASP A 140 -46.47 -16.10 -15.46
CA ASP A 140 -46.50 -14.72 -15.91
C ASP A 140 -47.23 -14.68 -17.25
N GLU A 141 -48.39 -14.03 -17.29
CA GLU A 141 -49.22 -13.91 -18.48
C GLU A 141 -48.54 -13.06 -19.58
N ARG A 142 -47.42 -12.41 -19.26
CA ARG A 142 -46.62 -11.63 -20.20
C ARG A 142 -45.84 -12.54 -21.16
N GLU A 143 -45.67 -12.09 -22.40
CA GLU A 143 -44.90 -12.82 -23.42
C GLU A 143 -43.46 -13.07 -22.96
N TRP A 144 -42.91 -14.26 -23.27
CA TRP A 144 -41.60 -14.71 -22.76
C TRP A 144 -40.45 -13.71 -23.03
N TYR A 145 -40.49 -13.00 -24.16
CA TYR A 145 -39.44 -12.05 -24.50
C TYR A 145 -39.47 -10.81 -23.60
N THR A 146 -40.64 -10.42 -23.08
CA THR A 146 -40.78 -9.26 -22.19
C THR A 146 -40.15 -9.54 -20.83
N VAL A 147 -40.41 -10.73 -20.26
CA VAL A 147 -39.79 -11.19 -19.01
C VAL A 147 -38.27 -11.27 -19.14
N LEU A 148 -37.78 -11.73 -20.31
CA LEU A 148 -36.35 -11.78 -20.59
C LEU A 148 -35.72 -10.38 -20.61
N TRP A 149 -36.32 -9.43 -21.34
CA TRP A 149 -35.79 -8.06 -21.41
C TRP A 149 -35.85 -7.34 -20.06
N ASP A 150 -36.87 -7.60 -19.25
CA ASP A 150 -37.02 -7.09 -17.89
C ASP A 150 -35.87 -7.58 -16.99
N SER A 151 -35.51 -8.86 -17.07
CA SER A 151 -34.39 -9.43 -16.27
C SER A 151 -33.02 -8.79 -16.55
N VAL A 152 -32.83 -8.26 -17.78
CA VAL A 152 -31.61 -7.55 -18.18
C VAL A 152 -31.69 -6.07 -17.80
N ALA A 153 -32.89 -5.51 -17.75
CA ALA A 153 -33.13 -4.11 -17.37
C ALA A 153 -33.13 -3.90 -15.83
N GLU A 154 -33.61 -4.88 -15.06
CA GLU A 154 -33.72 -4.85 -13.60
C GLU A 154 -32.39 -5.15 -12.88
N SER A 155 -31.32 -5.52 -13.60
CA SER A 155 -30.02 -5.76 -13.00
C SER A 155 -29.25 -4.46 -12.74
N GLU A 156 -29.62 -3.73 -11.69
CA GLU A 156 -28.77 -2.79 -10.93
C GLU A 156 -28.81 -3.06 -9.43
#